data_AF-A0A9N9NY69-F1
#
_entry.id   AF-A0A9N9NY69-F1
#
_cell.length_a   1.000
_cell.length_b   1.000
_cell.length_c   1.000
_cell.angle_alpha   90.00
_cell.angle_beta   90.00
_cell.angle_gamma   90.00
#
_symmetry.space_group_name_H-M   'P 1'
#
loop_
_entity.id
_entity.type
_entity.pdbx_description
1 polymer ?
#
loop_
_entity_poly.entity_id
_entity_poly.type
_entity_poly.pdbx_seq_one_letter_code
_entity_poly.pdbx_strand_id
1 'polypeptide(L)'
;LVRPANMIWPQSLVFASMYNTLHGNGNVSETNDKIRFFIVAFISMFIWQFVPEYIFPWLAGAAMLCLIAPNNNAVKTLGSVYSGAGILSFSFDWNAISQVSPLFTPW
;
A
#
# COMPACT_ATOMS: atom_id res chain seq x y z
N LEU A 1 6.54 -35.53 -15.52
CA LEU A 1 5.26 -34.76 -15.65
C LEU A 1 4.95 -34.18 -14.27
N VAL A 2 5.35 -32.93 -14.01
CA VAL A 2 5.02 -32.27 -12.74
C VAL A 2 3.67 -31.59 -12.91
N ARG A 3 2.68 -32.04 -12.12
CA ARG A 3 1.39 -31.36 -11.94
C ARG A 3 1.32 -30.80 -10.52
N PRO A 4 0.63 -29.67 -10.33
CA PRO A 4 -0.20 -28.97 -11.32
C PRO A 4 0.62 -28.05 -12.24
N ALA A 5 0.19 -27.92 -13.50
CA ALA A 5 0.76 -26.96 -14.45
C ALA A 5 0.38 -25.50 -14.13
N ASN A 6 -0.65 -25.31 -13.31
CA ASN A 6 -1.07 -24.01 -12.78
C ASN A 6 -0.70 -23.97 -11.30
N MET A 7 0.43 -23.34 -10.97
CA MET A 7 0.79 -23.02 -9.60
C MET A 7 0.56 -21.52 -9.39
N ILE A 8 -0.45 -21.17 -8.58
CA ILE A 8 -0.77 -19.79 -8.24
C ILE A 8 0.16 -19.39 -7.10
N TRP A 9 1.13 -18.54 -7.41
CA TRP A 9 1.97 -17.91 -6.40
C TRP A 9 1.47 -16.48 -6.20
N PRO A 10 0.89 -16.15 -5.04
CA PRO A 10 0.25 -14.85 -4.82
C PRO A 10 1.20 -13.69 -5.08
N GLN A 11 2.45 -13.81 -4.65
CA GLN A 11 3.47 -12.78 -4.86
C GLN A 11 3.81 -12.53 -6.35
N SER A 12 3.76 -13.56 -7.21
CA SER A 12 4.01 -13.39 -8.65
C SER A 12 2.75 -13.08 -9.45
N LEU A 13 1.56 -13.23 -8.85
CA LEU A 13 0.28 -13.02 -9.52
C LEU A 13 0.14 -11.58 -10.04
N VAL A 14 0.57 -10.60 -9.24
CA VAL A 14 0.53 -9.18 -9.62
C VAL A 14 1.37 -8.94 -10.87
N PHE A 15 2.63 -9.39 -10.86
CA PHE A 15 3.53 -9.27 -12.01
C PHE A 15 3.04 -10.05 -13.22
N ALA A 16 2.55 -11.29 -13.03
CA ALA A 16 2.01 -12.12 -14.10
C ALA A 16 0.78 -11.48 -14.76
N SER A 17 -0.11 -10.85 -13.97
CA SER A 17 -1.27 -10.12 -14.49
C SER A 17 -0.86 -8.89 -15.32
N MET A 18 0.18 -8.18 -14.90
CA MET A 18 0.75 -7.05 -15.64
C MET A 18 1.39 -7.51 -16.95
N TYR A 19 2.25 -8.54 -16.92
CA TYR A 19 2.86 -9.09 -18.12
C TYR A 19 1.82 -9.63 -19.10
N ASN A 20 0.78 -10.31 -18.60
CA ASN A 20 -0.31 -10.80 -19.42
C ASN A 20 -1.14 -9.65 -20.02
N THR A 21 -1.26 -8.51 -19.34
CA THR A 21 -1.93 -7.33 -19.91
C THR A 21 -1.06 -6.65 -20.97
N LEU A 22 0.27 -6.65 -20.82
CA LEU A 22 1.20 -6.02 -21.77
C LEU A 22 1.50 -6.86 -23.01
N HIS A 23 1.60 -8.18 -22.86
CA HIS A 23 2.02 -9.12 -23.92
C HIS A 23 0.94 -10.16 -24.29
N GLY A 24 -0.21 -10.16 -23.61
CA GLY A 24 -1.27 -11.13 -23.89
C GLY A 24 -1.98 -10.82 -25.20
N ASN A 25 -2.21 -11.86 -26.01
CA ASN A 25 -3.02 -11.80 -27.24
C ASN A 25 -4.53 -11.67 -26.97
N GLY A 26 -4.93 -10.82 -26.02
CA GLY A 26 -6.33 -10.55 -25.67
C GLY A 26 -7.01 -9.56 -26.63
N ASN A 27 -8.32 -9.34 -26.44
CA ASN A 27 -9.06 -8.33 -27.19
C ASN A 27 -8.46 -6.94 -26.98
N VAL A 28 -8.19 -6.23 -28.08
CA VAL A 28 -7.48 -4.94 -28.08
C VAL A 28 -8.19 -3.87 -27.25
N SER A 29 -9.54 -3.93 -27.20
CA SER A 29 -10.36 -3.02 -26.39
C SER A 29 -10.16 -3.24 -24.89
N GLU A 30 -10.21 -4.49 -24.43
CA GLU A 30 -10.06 -4.83 -23.01
C GLU A 30 -8.65 -4.53 -22.48
N THR A 31 -7.62 -4.70 -23.32
CA THR A 31 -6.24 -4.35 -22.97
C THR A 31 -6.08 -2.83 -22.80
N ASN A 32 -6.73 -2.02 -23.64
CA ASN A 32 -6.65 -0.56 -23.56
C ASN A 32 -7.25 -0.04 -22.25
N ASP A 33 -8.39 -0.57 -21.83
CA ASP A 33 -9.04 -0.16 -20.58
C ASP A 33 -8.20 -0.52 -19.34
N LYS A 34 -7.57 -1.69 -19.33
CA LYS A 34 -6.66 -2.12 -18.25
C LYS A 34 -5.41 -1.23 -18.17
N ILE A 35 -4.83 -0.86 -19.31
CA ILE A 35 -3.67 0.04 -19.36
C ILE A 35 -4.06 1.45 -18.91
N ARG A 36 -5.23 1.96 -19.32
CA ARG A 36 -5.75 3.25 -18.84
C ARG A 36 -5.91 3.27 -17.33
N PHE A 37 -6.52 2.23 -16.76
CA PHE A 37 -6.65 2.08 -15.32
C PHE A 37 -5.27 2.05 -14.64
N PHE A 38 -4.31 1.28 -15.17
CA PHE A 38 -2.95 1.22 -14.64
C PHE A 38 -2.27 2.60 -14.63
N ILE A 39 -2.38 3.38 -15.71
CA ILE A 39 -1.77 4.71 -15.78
C ILE A 39 -2.41 5.68 -14.78
N VAL A 40 -3.74 5.69 -14.68
CA VAL A 40 -4.45 6.54 -13.71
C VAL A 40 -4.04 6.18 -12.29
N ALA A 41 -4.03 4.89 -11.96
CA ALA A 41 -3.60 4.41 -10.65
C ALA A 41 -2.14 4.79 -10.38
N PHE A 42 -1.23 4.57 -11.33
CA PHE A 42 0.19 4.91 -11.19
C PHE A 42 0.42 6.40 -10.91
N ILE A 43 -0.24 7.29 -11.67
CA ILE A 43 -0.13 8.73 -11.45
C ILE A 43 -0.75 9.14 -10.11
N SER A 44 -1.91 8.57 -9.75
CA SER A 44 -2.56 8.86 -8.47
C SER A 44 -1.68 8.47 -7.28
N MET A 45 -1.01 7.31 -7.36
CA MET A 45 -0.07 6.82 -6.36
C MET A 45 1.19 7.68 -6.27
N PHE A 46 1.71 8.11 -7.43
CA PHE A 46 2.85 9.01 -7.49
C PHE A 46 2.53 10.33 -6.78
N ILE A 47 1.39 10.95 -7.09
CA ILE A 47 0.95 12.18 -6.43
C ILE A 47 0.69 11.94 -4.93
N TRP A 48 0.03 10.83 -4.59
CA TRP A 48 -0.27 10.47 -3.22
C TRP A 48 0.98 10.37 -2.36
N GLN A 49 2.10 9.85 -2.90
CA GLN A 49 3.35 9.74 -2.14
C GLN A 49 3.92 11.10 -1.70
N PHE A 50 3.70 12.19 -2.45
CA PHE A 50 4.15 13.52 -2.04
C PHE A 50 3.34 14.13 -0.89
N VAL A 51 2.08 13.71 -0.72
CA VAL A 51 1.17 14.29 0.29
C VAL A 51 1.63 14.03 1.73
N PRO A 52 1.90 12.77 2.17
CA PRO A 52 2.40 12.50 3.51
C PRO A 52 3.85 12.99 3.68
N GLU A 53 4.65 13.04 2.62
CA GLU A 53 6.07 13.39 2.71
C GLU A 53 6.31 14.91 2.81
N TYR A 54 5.55 15.74 2.09
CA TYR A 54 5.80 17.20 2.01
C TYR A 54 4.74 18.07 2.67
N ILE A 55 3.46 17.68 2.64
CA ILE A 55 2.37 18.57 3.09
C ILE A 55 2.03 18.32 4.56
N PHE A 56 1.97 17.05 4.99
CA PHE A 56 1.65 16.67 6.37
C PHE A 56 2.44 15.45 6.85
N PRO A 57 3.73 15.60 7.21
CA PRO A 57 4.53 14.51 7.81
C PRO A 57 3.92 13.96 9.12
N TRP A 58 3.04 14.74 9.76
CA TRP A 58 2.26 14.29 10.91
C TRP A 58 1.22 13.19 10.56
N LEU A 59 0.72 13.12 9.32
CA LEU A 59 -0.23 12.09 8.87
C LEU A 59 0.45 10.71 8.66
N ALA A 60 1.76 10.69 8.44
CA ALA A 60 2.53 9.45 8.30
C ALA A 60 2.66 8.69 9.63
N GLY A 61 2.44 9.36 10.76
CA GLY A 61 2.47 8.77 12.10
C GLY A 61 1.43 9.41 13.01
N ALA A 62 0.17 9.47 12.55
CA ALA A 62 -0.93 10.06 13.30
C ALA A 62 -1.27 9.15 14.50
N ALA A 63 -0.52 9.33 15.58
CA ALA A 63 -0.81 8.73 16.88
C ALA A 63 -2.02 9.44 17.49
N MET A 64 -3.21 8.86 17.34
CA MET A 64 -4.46 9.43 17.89
C MET A 64 -4.33 9.67 19.41
N LEU A 65 -3.55 8.83 20.10
CA LEU A 65 -3.23 9.00 21.53
C LEU A 65 -2.43 10.27 21.84
N CYS A 66 -1.51 10.68 20.96
CA CYS A 66 -0.75 11.92 21.15
C CYS A 66 -1.62 13.19 21.04
N LEU A 67 -2.74 13.13 20.31
CA LEU A 67 -3.69 14.24 20.21
C LEU A 67 -4.59 14.38 21.44
N ILE A 68 -4.95 13.27 22.08
CA ILE A 68 -5.89 13.26 23.22
C ILE A 68 -5.23 13.81 24.49
N ALA A 69 -3.95 13.50 24.73
CA ALA A 69 -3.23 13.95 25.92
C ALA A 69 -1.77 14.36 25.59
N PRO A 70 -1.55 15.54 24.97
CA PRO A 70 -0.21 15.96 24.53
C PRO A 70 0.78 16.25 25.66
N ASN A 71 0.31 16.49 26.89
CA ASN A 71 1.17 16.84 28.04
C ASN A 71 1.66 15.65 28.87
N ASN A 72 1.23 14.42 28.57
CA ASN A 72 1.66 13.25 29.31
C ASN A 72 2.75 12.47 28.54
N ASN A 73 3.95 12.40 29.12
CA ASN A 73 5.08 11.68 28.54
C ASN A 73 4.79 10.18 28.36
N ALA A 74 4.00 9.57 29.24
CA ALA A 74 3.62 8.15 29.10
C ALA A 74 2.72 7.92 27.88
N VAL A 75 1.77 8.82 27.61
CA VAL A 75 0.86 8.71 26.45
C VAL A 75 1.61 8.96 25.14
N LYS A 76 2.58 9.87 25.15
CA LYS A 76 3.49 10.10 24.02
C LYS A 76 4.34 8.87 23.71
N THR A 77 4.89 8.20 24.72
CA THR A 77 5.64 6.94 24.53
C THR A 77 4.73 5.77 24.15
N LEU A 78 3.47 5.74 24.57
CA LEU A 78 2.55 4.67 24.15
C LEU A 78 2.03 4.85 22.71
N GLY A 79 1.83 6.10 22.27
CA GLY A 79 1.35 6.42 20.92
C GLY A 79 2.44 6.59 19.87
N SER A 80 3.67 6.96 20.24
CA SER A 80 4.74 7.17 19.24
C SER A 80 5.10 5.86 18.53
N VAL A 81 5.18 5.89 17.20
CA VAL A 81 5.64 4.77 16.37
C VAL A 81 7.18 4.69 16.35
N TYR A 82 7.87 5.83 16.51
CA TYR A 82 9.33 5.91 16.40
C TYR A 82 10.07 5.72 17.73
N SER A 83 9.43 6.05 18.86
CA SER A 83 10.04 5.98 20.20
C SER A 83 9.14 5.26 21.21
N GLY A 84 8.19 4.46 20.73
CA GLY A 84 7.06 4.02 21.55
C GLY A 84 6.38 2.73 21.10
N ALA A 85 5.28 2.38 21.78
CA ALA A 85 4.51 1.15 21.56
C ALA A 85 3.55 1.22 20.35
N GLY A 86 3.39 2.39 19.71
CA GLY A 86 2.58 2.55 18.50
C GLY A 86 1.08 2.25 18.64
N ILE A 87 0.51 2.37 19.86
CA ILE A 87 -0.90 2.03 20.11
C ILE A 87 -1.81 3.11 19.49
N LEU A 88 -2.80 2.70 18.68
CA LEU A 88 -3.73 3.57 17.95
C LEU A 88 -3.03 4.58 17.01
N SER A 89 -1.94 4.14 16.38
CA SER A 89 -1.22 4.93 15.37
C SER A 89 -1.70 4.59 13.97
N PHE A 90 -2.24 5.59 13.29
CA PHE A 90 -2.67 5.47 11.90
C PHE A 90 -1.58 6.07 11.01
N SER A 91 -1.19 5.33 9.97
CA SER A 91 -0.29 5.81 8.93
C SER A 91 -1.06 5.82 7.62
N PHE A 92 -1.13 6.99 6.98
CA PHE A 92 -1.69 7.14 5.64
C PHE A 92 -0.63 6.99 4.54
N ASP A 93 0.58 6.55 4.93
CA ASP A 93 1.68 6.27 4.02
C ASP A 93 1.49 4.89 3.36
N TRP A 94 1.63 4.83 2.03
CA TRP A 94 1.45 3.59 1.29
C TRP A 94 2.54 2.55 1.56
N ASN A 95 3.77 2.96 1.88
CA ASN A 95 4.85 2.05 2.29
C ASN A 95 4.49 1.38 3.63
N ALA A 96 3.95 2.14 4.59
CA ALA A 96 3.48 1.59 5.87
C ALA A 96 2.30 0.63 5.69
N ILE A 97 1.35 0.95 4.81
CA ILE A 97 0.17 0.10 4.54
C ILE A 97 0.55 -1.16 3.75
N SER A 98 1.46 -1.04 2.78
CA SER A 98 1.86 -2.15 1.91
C SER A 98 2.77 -3.18 2.59
N GLN A 99 3.28 -2.89 3.80
CA GLN A 99 4.11 -3.81 4.58
C GLN A 99 3.40 -5.15 4.85
N VAL A 100 2.06 -5.11 5.00
CA VAL A 100 1.22 -6.31 5.20
C VAL A 100 0.88 -7.03 3.89
N SER A 101 1.37 -6.52 2.75
CA SER A 101 1.15 -7.04 1.39
C SER A 101 -0.32 -7.35 1.01
N PRO A 102 -1.30 -6.51 1.41
CA PRO A 102 -2.73 -6.82 1.31
C PRO A 102 -3.24 -7.03 -0.13
N LEU A 103 -2.43 -6.66 -1.13
CA LEU A 103 -2.76 -6.80 -2.53
C LEU A 103 -2.75 -8.26 -3.01
N PHE A 104 -1.98 -9.13 -2.35
CA PHE A 104 -1.83 -10.52 -2.77
C PHE A 104 -1.86 -11.53 -1.63
N THR A 105 -1.77 -11.11 -0.37
CA THR A 105 -2.02 -11.98 0.78
C THR A 105 -3.52 -12.03 1.07
N PRO A 106 -4.15 -13.22 1.01
CA PRO A 106 -5.48 -13.37 1.57
C PRO A 106 -5.35 -13.36 3.10
N TRP A 107 -5.74 -12.22 3.69
CA TRP A 107 -5.83 -11.86 5.13
C TRP A 107 -4.55 -11.94 5.97
#